data_AF-A0A2N3HI60-F1
#
_entry.id   AF-A0A2N3HI60-F1
#
_cell.length_a   1.000
_cell.length_b   1.000
_cell.length_c   1.000
_cell.angle_alpha   90.00
_cell.angle_beta   90.00
_cell.angle_gamma   90.00
#
_symmetry.space_group_name_H-M   'P 1'
#
loop_
_entity.id
_entity.type
_entity.pdbx_description
1 polymer ?
#
loop_
_entity_poly.entity_id
_entity_poly.type
_entity_poly.pdbx_seq_one_letter_code
_entity_poly.pdbx_strand_id
1 'polypeptide(L)' 'MGRYGVPEDLVSTTLYLCDDASSFVTGVVIPVDCGFSAFCGV' A
#
# COMPACT_ATOMS: atom_id res chain seq x y z
N MET A 1 -0.83 -10.24 9.59
CA MET A 1 -1.76 -9.38 10.34
C MET A 1 -1.37 -9.39 11.81
N GLY A 2 -1.53 -8.27 12.52
CA GLY A 2 -1.21 -8.17 13.96
C GLY A 2 0.14 -7.55 14.31
N ARG A 3 0.75 -6.75 13.41
CA ARG A 3 1.93 -5.93 13.71
C ARG A 3 1.74 -4.52 13.20
N TYR A 4 2.47 -3.58 13.81
CA TYR A 4 2.64 -2.26 13.22
C TYR A 4 3.51 -2.35 11.95
N GLY A 5 3.25 -1.44 11.02
CA GLY A 5 4.09 -1.23 9.86
C GLY A 5 5.46 -0.70 10.27
N VAL A 6 6.47 -1.05 9.48
CA VAL A 6 7.80 -0.43 9.53
C VAL A 6 8.03 0.35 8.23
N PRO A 7 8.92 1.34 8.20
CA PRO A 7 9.15 2.15 6.99
C PRO A 7 9.45 1.32 5.73
N GLU A 8 10.12 0.17 5.89
CA GLU A 8 10.50 -0.72 4.81
C GLU A 8 9.28 -1.35 4.10
N ASP A 9 8.13 -1.43 4.77
CA ASP A 9 6.89 -1.96 4.18
C ASP A 9 6.33 -1.04 3.07
N LEU A 10 6.71 0.24 3.03
CA LEU A 10 6.24 1.19 2.03
C LEU A 10 7.03 1.14 0.72
N VAL A 11 8.28 0.67 0.77
CA VAL A 11 9.27 0.84 -0.31
C VAL A 11 8.77 0.23 -1.62
N SER A 12 8.24 -0.98 -1.60
CA SER A 12 7.79 -1.67 -2.81
C SER A 12 6.61 -0.97 -3.48
N THR A 13 5.61 -0.53 -2.71
CA THR A 13 4.44 0.20 -3.23
C THR A 13 4.83 1.58 -3.75
N THR A 14 5.76 2.28 -3.09
CA THR A 14 6.29 3.55 -3.60
C THR A 14 7.03 3.35 -4.91
N LEU A 15 7.91 2.36 -4.99
CA LEU A 15 8.63 2.04 -6.24
C LEU A 15 7.65 1.66 -7.35
N TYR A 16 6.64 0.85 -7.06
CA TYR A 16 5.56 0.53 -7.99
C TYR A 16 4.87 1.79 -8.53
N LEU A 17 4.51 2.75 -7.66
CA LEU A 17 3.83 3.98 -8.09
C LEU A 17 4.74 4.93 -8.89
N CYS A 18 6.06 4.83 -8.70
CA CYS A 18 7.05 5.64 -9.42
C CYS A 18 7.59 4.97 -10.69
N ASP A 19 7.31 3.68 -10.91
CA ASP A 19 7.81 2.92 -12.06
C ASP A 19 7.10 3.32 -13.36
N ASP A 20 7.85 3.39 -14.46
CA ASP A 20 7.30 3.70 -15.80
C ASP A 20 6.23 2.69 -16.25
N ALA A 21 6.34 1.43 -15.79
CA ALA A 21 5.35 0.39 -16.05
C ALA A 21 3.97 0.71 -15.43
N SER A 22 3.93 1.59 -14.44
CA SER A 22 2.69 2.06 -13.79
C SER A 22 2.12 3.33 -14.42
N SER A 23 2.57 3.72 -15.63
CA SER A 23 2.13 4.95 -16.32
C SER A 23 0.61 5.10 -16.55
N PHE A 24 -0.16 4.01 -16.49
CA PHE A 24 -1.62 4.05 -16.59
C PHE A 24 -2.35 4.00 -15.24
N VAL A 25 -1.61 3.93 -14.13
CA VAL A 25 -2.13 3.88 -12.75
C VAL A 25 -2.14 5.30 -12.20
N THR A 26 -3.31 5.92 -12.18
CA THR A 26 -3.49 7.30 -11.70
C THR A 26 -4.81 7.46 -10.95
N GLY A 27 -4.87 8.42 -10.03
CA GLY A 27 -6.08 8.74 -9.26
C GLY A 27 -6.49 7.70 -8.20
N VAL A 28 -5.61 6.74 -7.88
CA VAL A 28 -5.87 5.69 -6.89
C VAL A 28 -5.12 5.93 -5.59
N VAL A 29 -5.66 5.40 -4.49
CA VAL A 29 -4.99 5.34 -3.18
C VAL A 29 -4.79 3.87 -2.85
N ILE A 30 -3.54 3.44 -2.64
CA ILE A 30 -3.20 2.06 -2.31
C ILE A 30 -2.93 1.96 -0.80
N PRO A 31 -3.78 1.28 -0.03
CA PRO A 31 -3.56 1.11 1.41
C PRO A 31 -2.44 0.10 1.67
N VAL A 32 -1.45 0.52 2.46
CA VAL A 32 -0.37 -0.33 2.99
C VAL A 32 -0.51 -0.38 4.51
N ASP A 33 -1.55 -1.06 4.98
CA ASP A 33 -2.04 -0.95 6.36
C ASP A 33 -2.28 -2.31 7.03
N CYS A 34 -1.71 -3.38 6.46
CA CYS A 34 -1.91 -4.75 6.92
C CYS A 34 -3.39 -5.18 6.98
N GLY A 35 -4.25 -4.63 6.12
CA GLY A 35 -5.67 -4.97 6.03
C GLY A 35 -6.54 -4.27 7.08
N PHE A 36 -6.02 -3.24 7.74
CA PHE A 36 -6.75 -2.45 8.73
C PHE A 36 -8.01 -1.81 8.12
N SER A 37 -7.90 -1.19 6.94
CA SER A 37 -9.04 -0.56 6.26
C SER A 37 -10.04 -1.58 5.71
N ALA A 38 -9.65 -2.84 5.58
CA ALA A 38 -10.53 -3.93 5.12
C ALA A 38 -11.22 -4.66 6.29
N PHE A 39 -10.82 -4.39 7.54
CA PHE A 39 -11.38 -5.03 8.71
C PHE A 39 -12.73 -4.40 9.11
N CYS A 40 -13.76 -5.23 9.27
CA CYS A 40 -15.12 -4.77 9.59
C CYS A 40 -15.42 -4.62 11.09
N GLY A 41 -14.46 -4.91 11.98
CA GLY A 41 -14.60 -4.66 13.42
C GLY A 41 -15.17 -5.83 14.24
N VAL A 42 -15.49 -6.96 13.61
CA VAL A 42 -16.04 -8.17 14.26
C VAL A 42 -15.19 -9.41 13.99
#